data_AF-A0A377F5T1-F1
#
_entry.id   AF-A0A377F5T1-F1
#
_cell.length_a   1.000
_cell.length_b   1.000
_cell.length_c   1.000
_cell.angle_alpha   90.00
_cell.angle_beta   90.00
_cell.angle_gamma   90.00
#
_symmetry.space_group_name_H-M   'P 1'
#
loop_
_entity.id
_entity.type
_entity.pdbx_description
1 polymer ?
#
loop_
_entity_poly.entity_id
_entity_poly.type
_entity_poly.pdbx_seq_one_letter_code
_entity_poly.pdbx_strand_id
1 'polypeptide(L)'
;MQKQILDAMHEQFIADVEQGRGKKLLSRPEADAVALYSGRVWTTQQAIRYGLIDGDLTPVEVRSRLSQMYSTTIFKTYNEPQRSLRSALGMLMSLSTNVETLAGTTSRILDSVQATSYPTVR
;
A
#
# COMPACT_ATOMS: atom_id res chain seq x y z
N MET A 1 -0.51 -37.50 22.30
CA MET A 1 0.41 -36.39 22.66
C MET A 1 0.56 -35.36 21.54
N GLN A 2 1.09 -35.67 20.35
CA GLN A 2 1.28 -34.67 19.27
C GLN A 2 -0.03 -33.98 18.83
N LYS A 3 -1.12 -34.75 18.63
CA LYS A 3 -2.43 -34.19 18.27
C LYS A 3 -2.95 -33.19 19.31
N GLN A 4 -2.82 -33.51 20.59
CA GLN A 4 -3.30 -32.65 21.69
C GLN A 4 -2.57 -31.30 21.73
N ILE A 5 -1.28 -31.28 21.39
CA ILE A 5 -0.51 -30.03 21.32
C ILE A 5 -1.01 -29.18 20.15
N LEU A 6 -1.23 -29.79 18.98
CA LEU A 6 -1.75 -29.07 17.81
C LEU A 6 -3.17 -28.54 18.06
N ASP A 7 -4.03 -29.33 18.69
CA ASP A 7 -5.39 -28.92 19.06
C ASP A 7 -5.34 -27.72 20.03
N ALA A 8 -4.47 -27.77 21.04
CA ALA A 8 -4.30 -26.67 21.99
C ALA A 8 -3.76 -25.38 21.34
N MET A 9 -2.77 -25.50 20.45
CA MET A 9 -2.24 -24.37 19.70
C MET A 9 -3.28 -23.76 18.74
N HIS A 10 -4.11 -24.61 18.13
CA HIS A 10 -5.17 -24.16 17.25
C HIS A 10 -6.26 -23.39 18.01
N GLU A 11 -6.68 -23.87 19.18
CA GLU A 11 -7.62 -23.12 20.02
C GLU A 11 -7.04 -21.80 20.51
N GLN A 12 -5.74 -21.76 20.84
CA GLN A 12 -5.08 -20.48 21.20
C GLN A 12 -5.09 -19.50 20.02
N PHE A 13 -4.78 -19.97 18.81
CA PHE A 13 -4.88 -19.14 17.61
C PHE A 13 -6.29 -18.57 17.42
N ILE A 14 -7.33 -19.40 17.60
CA ILE A 14 -8.71 -18.95 17.49
C ILE A 14 -9.03 -17.88 18.54
N ALA A 15 -8.65 -18.11 19.80
CA ALA A 15 -8.88 -17.16 20.89
C ALA A 15 -8.22 -15.80 20.61
N ASP A 16 -6.99 -15.79 20.11
CA ASP A 16 -6.25 -14.57 19.76
C ASP A 16 -6.94 -13.81 18.60
N VAL A 17 -7.45 -14.55 17.60
CA VAL A 17 -8.19 -13.96 16.47
C VAL A 17 -9.52 -13.36 16.93
N GLU A 18 -10.28 -14.08 17.76
CA GLU A 18 -11.55 -13.61 18.31
C GLU A 18 -11.35 -12.37 19.17
N GLN A 19 -10.33 -12.36 20.02
CA GLN A 19 -9.96 -11.20 20.82
C GLN A 19 -9.54 -10.02 19.94
N GLY A 20 -8.68 -10.24 18.95
CA GLY A 20 -8.14 -9.19 18.09
C GLY A 20 -9.17 -8.52 17.18
N ARG A 21 -10.16 -9.28 16.69
CA ARG A 21 -11.23 -8.73 15.85
C ARG A 21 -12.45 -8.25 16.65
N GLY A 22 -12.61 -8.71 17.89
CA GLY A 22 -13.71 -8.34 18.77
C GLY A 22 -15.08 -8.60 18.13
N LYS A 23 -15.97 -7.60 18.18
CA LYS A 23 -17.36 -7.73 17.70
C LYS A 23 -17.53 -7.72 16.18
N LYS A 24 -16.45 -7.70 15.40
CA LYS A 24 -16.51 -7.66 13.93
C LYS A 24 -16.68 -9.04 13.31
N LEU A 25 -16.18 -10.08 13.97
CA LEU A 25 -16.29 -11.46 13.48
C LEU A 25 -17.72 -11.97 13.58
N LEU A 26 -18.00 -12.99 12.77
CA LEU A 26 -19.18 -13.84 12.95
C LEU A 26 -19.25 -14.39 14.39
N SER A 27 -20.46 -14.67 14.85
CA SER A 27 -20.64 -15.42 16.09
C SER A 27 -20.05 -16.83 15.96
N ARG A 28 -19.63 -17.45 17.07
CA ARG A 28 -19.01 -18.79 17.04
C ARG A 28 -19.86 -19.84 16.28
N PRO A 29 -21.20 -19.91 16.45
CA PRO A 29 -22.01 -20.84 15.68
C PRO A 29 -21.99 -20.58 14.16
N GLU A 30 -21.97 -19.32 13.75
CA GLU A 30 -21.90 -18.94 12.33
C GLU A 30 -20.50 -19.20 11.75
N ALA A 31 -19.45 -18.94 12.53
CA ALA A 31 -18.07 -19.24 12.17
C ALA A 31 -17.87 -20.76 11.97
N ASP A 32 -18.44 -21.58 12.85
CA ASP A 32 -18.38 -23.04 12.73
C ASP A 32 -19.17 -23.54 11.50
N ALA A 33 -20.33 -22.94 11.20
CA ALA A 33 -21.14 -23.30 10.03
C ALA A 33 -20.41 -23.13 8.69
N VAL A 34 -19.53 -22.12 8.59
CA VAL A 34 -18.69 -21.91 7.40
C VAL A 34 -17.30 -22.56 7.52
N ALA A 35 -17.02 -23.23 8.64
CA ALA A 35 -15.71 -23.76 9.00
C ALA A 35 -14.61 -22.68 8.91
N LEU A 36 -14.84 -21.52 9.55
CA LEU A 36 -13.99 -20.33 9.48
C LEU A 36 -12.52 -20.64 9.83
N TYR A 37 -12.31 -21.48 10.84
CA TYR A 37 -11.00 -21.88 11.37
C TYR A 37 -10.50 -23.22 10.82
N SER A 38 -10.91 -23.62 9.62
CA SER A 38 -10.47 -24.89 9.00
C SER A 38 -9.12 -24.83 8.29
N GLY A 39 -8.44 -23.67 8.29
CA GLY A 39 -7.25 -23.41 7.48
C GLY A 39 -7.54 -23.12 6.01
N ARG A 40 -8.80 -22.95 5.63
CA ARG A 40 -9.21 -22.49 4.29
C ARG A 40 -8.80 -21.05 4.05
N VAL A 41 -8.46 -20.75 2.80
CA VAL A 41 -8.19 -19.39 2.34
C VAL A 41 -9.50 -18.76 1.87
N TRP A 42 -9.75 -17.52 2.29
CA TRP A 42 -10.96 -16.78 1.98
C TRP A 42 -10.71 -15.71 0.93
N THR A 43 -11.65 -15.54 0.00
CA THR A 43 -11.62 -14.40 -0.93
C THR A 43 -11.85 -13.09 -0.17
N THR A 44 -11.41 -11.96 -0.71
CA THR A 44 -11.59 -10.63 -0.07
C THR A 44 -13.05 -10.38 0.31
N GLN A 45 -13.99 -10.69 -0.58
CA GLN A 45 -15.42 -10.49 -0.34
C GLN A 45 -15.95 -11.37 0.80
N GLN A 46 -15.49 -12.61 0.91
CA GLN A 46 -15.82 -13.48 2.05
C GLN A 46 -15.18 -12.98 3.35
N ALA A 47 -13.91 -12.58 3.29
CA ALA A 47 -13.18 -12.10 4.45
C ALA A 47 -13.83 -10.84 5.06
N ILE A 48 -14.34 -9.93 4.23
CA ILE A 48 -15.14 -8.78 4.70
C ILE A 48 -16.44 -9.26 5.35
N ARG A 49 -17.20 -10.13 4.67
CA ARG A 49 -18.48 -10.65 5.20
C ARG A 49 -18.33 -11.38 6.53
N TYR A 50 -17.24 -12.13 6.70
CA TYR A 50 -16.96 -12.88 7.92
C TYR A 50 -16.31 -12.04 9.02
N GLY A 51 -15.97 -10.78 8.71
CA GLY A 51 -15.31 -9.88 9.65
C GLY A 51 -13.83 -10.17 9.87
N LEU A 52 -13.18 -10.94 9.01
CA LEU A 52 -11.74 -11.23 9.05
C LEU A 52 -10.91 -9.99 8.69
N ILE A 53 -11.39 -9.16 7.78
CA ILE A 53 -10.75 -7.88 7.40
C ILE A 53 -11.76 -6.74 7.43
N ASP A 54 -11.26 -5.50 7.41
CA ASP A 54 -12.08 -4.30 7.55
C ASP A 54 -12.53 -3.69 6.21
N GLY A 55 -11.90 -4.07 5.10
CA GLY A 55 -12.26 -3.57 3.78
C GLY A 55 -11.23 -3.95 2.71
N ASP A 56 -11.59 -3.63 1.47
CA ASP A 56 -10.74 -3.76 0.29
C ASP A 56 -10.27 -2.37 -0.13
N LEU A 57 -8.96 -2.12 -0.05
CA LEU A 57 -8.36 -0.83 -0.35
C LEU A 57 -7.06 -1.05 -1.10
N THR A 58 -6.81 -0.21 -2.09
CA THR A 58 -5.52 -0.15 -2.77
C THR A 58 -4.47 0.50 -1.85
N PRO A 59 -3.17 0.23 -2.06
CA PRO A 59 -2.11 0.87 -1.28
C PRO A 59 -2.16 2.41 -1.29
N VAL A 60 -2.62 3.01 -2.39
CA VAL A 60 -2.76 4.47 -2.52
C VAL A 60 -3.86 4.99 -1.58
N GLU A 61 -5.00 4.31 -1.51
CA GLU A 61 -6.09 4.68 -0.62
C GLU A 61 -5.73 4.46 0.84
N VAL A 62 -5.04 3.36 1.17
CA VAL A 62 -4.52 3.13 2.53
C VAL A 62 -3.58 4.26 2.94
N ARG A 63 -2.65 4.67 2.06
CA ARG A 63 -1.75 5.79 2.33
C ARG A 63 -2.52 7.09 2.56
N SER A 64 -3.51 7.39 1.71
CA SER A 64 -4.35 8.59 1.85
C SER A 64 -5.06 8.61 3.21
N ARG A 65 -5.68 7.48 3.58
CA ARG A 65 -6.40 7.33 4.85
C ARG A 65 -5.48 7.45 6.07
N LEU A 66 -4.28 6.87 6.01
CA LEU A 66 -3.29 6.99 7.08
C LEU A 66 -2.75 8.42 7.19
N SER A 67 -2.54 9.10 6.06
CA SER A 67 -2.11 10.50 6.05
C SER A 67 -3.10 11.39 6.79
N GLN A 68 -4.40 11.19 6.51
CA GLN A 68 -5.49 11.91 7.18
C GLN A 68 -5.59 11.54 8.67
N MET A 69 -5.54 10.25 9.01
CA MET A 69 -5.70 9.76 10.39
C MET A 69 -4.60 10.26 11.32
N TYR A 70 -3.35 10.27 10.86
CA TYR A 70 -2.20 10.66 11.66
C TYR A 70 -1.69 12.07 11.37
N SER A 71 -2.40 12.84 10.53
CA SER A 71 -2.00 14.20 10.11
C SER A 71 -0.55 14.28 9.63
N THR A 72 -0.10 13.27 8.88
CA THR A 72 1.29 13.15 8.41
C THR A 72 1.36 13.01 6.90
N THR A 73 2.39 13.60 6.30
CA THR A 73 2.75 13.44 4.89
C THR A 73 4.04 12.62 4.73
N ILE A 74 4.70 12.28 5.84
CA ILE A 74 6.00 11.61 5.86
C ILE A 74 5.76 10.10 5.83
N PHE A 75 6.09 9.46 4.71
CA PHE A 75 6.07 8.02 4.56
C PHE A 75 7.48 7.52 4.24
N LYS A 76 7.94 6.47 4.92
CA LYS A 76 9.20 5.82 4.60
C LYS A 76 9.01 4.89 3.40
N THR A 77 9.62 5.23 2.28
CA THR A 77 9.71 4.33 1.13
C THR A 77 10.99 3.51 1.25
N TYR A 78 10.87 2.19 1.36
CA TYR A 78 12.03 1.31 1.58
C TYR A 78 12.78 0.97 0.29
N ASN A 79 12.15 1.15 -0.89
CA ASN A 79 12.75 0.88 -2.19
C ASN A 79 12.86 2.15 -3.04
N GLU A 80 13.42 3.22 -2.48
CA GLU A 80 13.71 4.41 -3.28
C GLU A 80 14.89 4.12 -4.21
N PRO A 81 14.75 4.36 -5.53
CA PRO A 81 15.91 4.31 -6.41
C PRO A 81 16.93 5.30 -5.87
N GLN A 82 18.13 4.81 -5.52
CA GLN A 82 19.16 5.66 -4.93
C GLN A 82 19.42 6.85 -5.84
N ARG A 83 19.15 8.06 -5.36
CA ARG A 83 19.56 9.27 -6.05
C ARG A 83 21.08 9.36 -5.96
N SER A 84 21.75 8.89 -7.01
CA SER A 84 23.21 8.99 -7.09
C SER A 84 23.63 10.46 -7.12
N LEU A 85 24.76 10.81 -6.48
CA LEU A 85 25.34 12.15 -6.59
C LEU A 85 25.57 12.56 -8.05
N ARG A 86 25.78 11.58 -8.94
CA ARG A 86 25.92 11.79 -10.38
C ARG A 86 24.66 12.32 -11.04
N SER A 87 23.47 11.88 -10.63
CA SER A 87 22.22 12.41 -11.18
C SER A 87 21.96 13.85 -10.70
N ALA A 88 22.30 14.17 -9.44
CA ALA A 88 22.24 15.54 -8.94
C ALA A 88 23.25 16.46 -9.64
N LEU A 89 24.49 15.98 -9.82
CA LEU A 89 25.54 16.75 -10.50
C LEU A 89 25.25 16.94 -11.99
N GLY A 90 24.69 15.94 -12.67
CA GLY A 90 24.27 16.06 -14.07
C GLY A 90 23.16 17.10 -14.27
N MET A 91 22.20 17.19 -13.35
CA MET A 91 21.16 18.23 -13.36
C MET A 91 21.74 19.64 -13.12
N LEU A 92 22.75 19.76 -12.26
CA LEU A 92 23.44 21.04 -12.04
C LEU A 92 24.24 21.48 -13.27
N MET A 93 24.93 20.54 -13.91
CA MET A 93 25.72 20.82 -15.12
C MET A 93 24.81 21.22 -16.28
N SER A 94 23.65 20.58 -16.48
CA SER A 94 22.71 20.96 -17.54
C SER A 94 22.14 22.37 -17.36
N LEU A 95 21.94 22.81 -16.11
CA LEU A 95 21.55 24.19 -15.81
C LEU A 95 22.68 25.19 -16.14
N SER A 96 23.94 24.83 -15.89
CA SER A 96 25.09 25.69 -16.23
C SER A 96 25.37 25.77 -17.73
N THR A 97 25.19 24.67 -18.48
CA THR A 97 25.37 24.66 -19.94
C THR A 97 24.26 25.42 -20.66
N ASN A 98 23.10 25.62 -20.03
CA ASN A 98 21.99 26.41 -20.59
C ASN A 98 22.13 27.92 -20.35
N VAL A 99 23.11 28.39 -19.58
CA VAL A 99 23.38 29.83 -19.41
C VAL A 99 23.96 30.45 -20.69
N GLU A 100 24.70 29.68 -21.51
CA GLU A 100 25.23 30.16 -22.78
C GLU A 100 24.16 30.28 -23.89
N THR A 101 23.01 29.60 -23.74
CA THR A 101 21.89 29.70 -24.70
C THR A 101 20.81 30.71 -24.30
N LEU A 102 20.80 31.21 -23.05
CA LEU A 102 19.85 32.25 -22.62
C LEU A 102 20.03 33.60 -23.36
N ALA A 103 21.19 33.82 -23.99
CA ALA A 103 21.44 35.01 -24.79
C ALA A 103 20.90 34.91 -26.24
N GLY A 104 20.46 33.73 -26.71
CA GLY A 104 20.17 33.49 -28.14
C GLY A 104 18.81 32.88 -28.50
N THR A 105 17.97 32.46 -27.55
CA THR A 105 16.78 31.64 -27.87
C THR A 105 15.49 32.08 -27.15
N THR A 106 15.12 33.36 -27.24
CA THR A 106 13.78 33.81 -26.83
C THR A 106 12.65 33.39 -27.78
N SER A 107 12.94 32.69 -28.89
CA SER A 107 11.94 32.41 -29.94
C SER A 107 11.49 30.95 -30.09
N ARG A 108 12.01 29.98 -29.31
CA ARG A 108 11.68 28.54 -29.51
C ARG A 108 11.06 27.81 -28.31
N ILE A 109 10.83 28.48 -27.18
CA ILE A 109 10.29 27.84 -25.95
C ILE A 109 8.75 27.80 -25.92
N LEU A 110 8.06 28.47 -26.85
CA LEU A 110 6.58 28.46 -26.86
C LEU A 110 5.96 27.16 -27.43
N ASP A 111 6.73 26.31 -28.12
CA ASP A 111 6.17 25.14 -28.84
C ASP A 111 6.30 23.79 -28.10
N SER A 112 7.03 23.70 -26.98
CA SER A 112 7.26 22.42 -26.28
C SER A 112 6.47 22.22 -24.99
N VAL A 113 5.51 23.10 -24.68
CA VAL A 113 4.69 23.02 -23.45
C VAL A 113 3.54 22.00 -23.56
N GLN A 114 3.31 21.38 -24.73
CA GLN A 114 2.26 20.38 -24.87
C GLN A 114 2.71 18.93 -24.64
N ALA A 115 2.06 18.33 -23.65
CA ALA A 115 1.79 16.90 -23.45
C ALA A 115 2.84 16.05 -22.71
N THR A 116 2.90 16.21 -21.39
CA THR A 116 3.07 15.03 -20.52
C THR A 116 1.69 14.49 -20.16
N SER A 117 1.20 13.53 -20.94
CA SER A 117 0.04 12.70 -20.58
C SER A 117 0.45 11.69 -19.50
N TYR A 118 -0.35 11.59 -18.44
CA TYR A 118 -0.24 10.52 -17.45
C TYR A 118 -0.65 9.19 -18.08
N PRO A 119 -0.01 8.06 -17.74
CA PRO A 119 -0.43 6.76 -18.24
C PRO A 119 -1.79 6.37 -17.63
N THR A 120 -2.79 6.15 -18.47
CA THR A 120 -4.04 5.48 -18.11
C THR A 120 -3.78 3.97 -18.00
N VAL A 121 -4.16 3.39 -16.85
CA VAL A 121 -4.13 1.94 -16.62
C VAL A 121 -5.32 1.32 -17.34
N ARG A 122 -5.07 0.26 -18.11
CA ARG A 122 -6.05 -0.50 -18.89
C ARG A 122 -6.74 -1.56 -18.05
#